data_AF-A0A1I8BBN3-F1
#
_entry.id   AF-A0A1I8BBN3-F1
#
_cell.length_a   1.000
_cell.length_b   1.000
_cell.length_c   1.000
_cell.angle_alpha   90.00
_cell.angle_beta   90.00
_cell.angle_gamma   90.00
#
_symmetry.space_group_name_H-M   'P 1'
#
loop_
_entity.id
_entity.type
_entity.pdbx_description
1 polymer ?
#
loop_
_entity_poly.entity_id
_entity_poly.type
_entity_poly.pdbx_seq_one_letter_code
_entity_poly.pdbx_strand_id
1 'polypeptide(L)'
;MSITYQLLKIIINFRQNDLISFTEIHYRLYSDAKQNGDYGPCIAHYYSIMSKLIEEYFCKSFHFVPPLPSQNKQNFNLFKKTTSNTNSLSNSIKELHLLIGECLQLNNKTKCLDIGCGIGNVIENLAFTGAQFIGLTISPNEAFKNN
;
A
#
# COMPACT_ATOMS: atom_id res chain seq x y z
N MET A 1 -13.57 9.86 -6.20
CA MET A 1 -14.55 9.34 -5.22
C MET A 1 -14.65 10.35 -4.08
N SER A 2 -15.86 10.75 -3.66
CA SER A 2 -16.02 11.76 -2.60
C SER A 2 -15.40 11.30 -1.27
N ILE A 3 -14.72 12.20 -0.55
CA ILE A 3 -14.15 11.93 0.79
C ILE A 3 -15.24 11.45 1.76
N THR A 4 -16.45 12.01 1.66
CA THR A 4 -17.60 11.61 2.48
C THR A 4 -17.96 10.15 2.29
N TYR A 5 -17.88 9.64 1.07
CA TYR A 5 -18.20 8.24 0.78
C TYR A 5 -17.13 7.28 1.31
N GLN A 6 -15.85 7.66 1.20
CA GLN A 6 -14.73 6.90 1.80
C GLN A 6 -14.86 6.84 3.32
N LEU A 7 -15.18 7.98 3.95
CA LEU A 7 -15.38 8.05 5.40
C LEU A 7 -16.54 7.15 5.86
N LEU A 8 -17.67 7.16 5.15
CA LEU A 8 -18.81 6.31 5.48
C LEU A 8 -18.47 4.82 5.39
N LYS A 9 -17.73 4.40 4.35
CA LYS A 9 -17.25 3.02 4.23
C LYS A 9 -16.38 2.60 5.42
N ILE A 10 -15.47 3.47 5.85
CA ILE A 10 -14.60 3.22 7.00
C ILE A 10 -15.43 3.08 8.27
N ILE A 11 -16.32 4.04 8.54
CA ILE A 11 -17.18 4.00 9.74
C ILE A 11 -17.99 2.70 9.77
N ILE A 12 -18.60 2.30 8.64
CA ILE A 12 -19.36 1.05 8.56
C ILE A 12 -18.45 -0.15 8.86
N ASN A 13 -17.25 -0.20 8.27
CA ASN A 13 -16.32 -1.30 8.48
C ASN A 13 -15.86 -1.40 9.95
N PHE A 14 -15.43 -0.29 10.54
CA PHE A 14 -15.00 -0.27 11.95
C PHE A 14 -16.16 -0.59 12.91
N ARG A 15 -17.40 -0.18 12.60
CA ARG A 15 -18.58 -0.55 13.39
C ARG A 15 -18.92 -2.03 13.36
N GLN A 16 -18.48 -2.77 12.35
CA GLN A 16 -18.66 -4.23 12.27
C GLN A 16 -17.65 -5.00 13.14
N ASN A 17 -16.62 -4.31 13.65
CA ASN A 17 -15.60 -4.91 14.49
C ASN A 17 -15.80 -4.52 15.95
N ASP A 18 -15.66 -5.46 16.87
CA ASP A 18 -15.54 -5.16 18.29
C ASP A 18 -14.14 -4.63 18.59
N LEU A 19 -13.98 -3.31 18.53
CA LEU A 19 -12.69 -2.65 18.71
C LEU A 19 -12.15 -2.75 20.14
N ILE A 20 -13.03 -2.95 21.14
CA ILE A 20 -12.62 -3.12 22.53
C ILE A 20 -11.93 -4.48 22.66
N SER A 21 -12.64 -5.55 22.28
CA SER A 21 -12.09 -6.91 22.28
C SER A 21 -10.86 -7.02 21.38
N PHE A 22 -10.87 -6.39 20.21
CA PHE A 22 -9.70 -6.32 19.33
C PHE A 22 -8.48 -5.72 20.05
N THR A 23 -8.66 -4.59 20.74
CA THR A 23 -7.56 -3.92 21.44
C THR A 23 -7.00 -4.78 22.57
N GLU A 24 -7.88 -5.42 23.35
CA GLU A 24 -7.48 -6.33 24.43
C GLU A 24 -6.69 -7.53 23.90
N ILE A 25 -7.19 -8.18 22.84
CA ILE A 25 -6.52 -9.30 22.18
C ILE A 25 -5.16 -8.85 21.64
N HIS A 26 -5.10 -7.69 20.98
CA HIS A 26 -3.86 -7.18 20.42
C HIS A 26 -2.80 -6.92 21.49
N TYR A 27 -3.17 -6.30 22.62
CA TYR A 27 -2.25 -6.09 23.74
C TYR A 27 -1.74 -7.39 24.35
N ARG A 28 -2.61 -8.40 24.46
CA ARG A 28 -2.19 -9.74 24.90
C ARG A 28 -1.17 -10.33 23.93
N LEU A 29 -1.47 -10.38 22.63
CA LEU A 29 -0.57 -10.89 21.60
C LEU A 29 0.78 -10.16 21.59
N TYR A 30 0.77 -8.84 21.80
CA TYR A 30 1.98 -8.04 21.90
C TYR A 30 2.80 -8.35 23.16
N SER A 31 2.14 -8.60 24.30
CA SER A 31 2.80 -9.02 25.53
C SER A 31 3.46 -10.39 25.37
N ASP A 32 2.76 -11.34 24.74
CA ASP A 32 3.29 -12.67 24.43
C ASP A 32 4.50 -12.57 23.49
N ALA A 33 4.38 -11.76 22.42
CA ALA A 33 5.46 -11.50 21.47
C ALA A 33 6.71 -10.90 22.12
N LYS A 34 6.56 -10.02 23.12
CA LYS A 34 7.70 -9.49 23.87
C LYS A 34 8.45 -10.56 24.66
N GLN A 35 7.76 -11.60 25.11
CA GLN A 35 8.35 -12.67 25.91
C GLN A 35 9.02 -13.72 25.04
N ASN A 36 8.41 -14.09 23.92
CA ASN A 36 8.87 -15.20 23.07
C ASN A 36 9.60 -14.76 21.78
N GLY A 37 9.55 -13.47 21.43
CA GLY A 37 10.16 -12.92 20.22
C GLY A 37 9.35 -13.13 18.93
N ASP A 38 8.23 -13.85 18.97
CA ASP A 38 7.37 -14.08 17.81
C ASP A 38 6.27 -13.02 17.71
N TYR A 39 6.52 -12.02 16.87
CA TYR A 39 5.57 -10.95 16.59
C TYR A 39 4.56 -11.30 15.49
N GLY A 40 4.67 -12.47 14.84
CA GLY A 40 3.83 -12.87 13.71
C GLY A 40 2.32 -12.78 14.03
N PRO A 41 1.83 -13.40 15.11
CA PRO A 41 0.42 -13.32 15.49
C PRO A 41 -0.05 -11.88 15.78
N CYS A 42 0.77 -11.08 16.47
CA CYS A 42 0.47 -9.69 16.78
C CYS A 42 0.35 -8.83 15.51
N ILE A 43 1.28 -9.00 14.57
CA ILE A 43 1.30 -8.30 13.28
C ILE A 43 0.10 -8.72 12.43
N ALA A 44 -0.18 -10.01 12.31
CA ALA A 44 -1.33 -10.51 11.56
C ALA A 44 -2.66 -9.98 12.12
N HIS A 45 -2.78 -9.91 13.46
CA HIS A 45 -3.94 -9.35 14.12
C HIS A 45 -4.11 -7.85 13.80
N TYR A 46 -3.04 -7.05 13.85
CA TYR A 46 -3.07 -5.63 13.45
C TYR A 46 -3.60 -5.43 12.02
N TYR A 47 -3.06 -6.20 11.07
CA TYR A 47 -3.44 -6.09 9.66
C TYR A 47 -4.83 -6.65 9.34
N SER A 48 -5.48 -7.38 10.25
CA SER A 48 -6.87 -7.83 10.06
C SER A 48 -7.87 -6.68 9.93
N ILE A 49 -7.59 -5.54 10.59
CA ILE A 49 -8.39 -4.31 10.44
C ILE A 49 -7.69 -3.31 9.53
N MET A 50 -6.38 -3.11 9.72
CA MET A 50 -5.68 -1.99 9.08
C MET A 50 -5.58 -2.14 7.56
N SER A 51 -5.39 -3.35 7.03
CA SER A 51 -5.28 -3.54 5.57
C SER A 51 -6.48 -2.95 4.81
N LYS A 52 -7.69 -3.02 5.38
CA LYS A 52 -8.90 -2.47 4.74
C LYS A 52 -8.95 -0.94 4.79
N LEU A 53 -8.46 -0.33 5.87
CA LEU A 53 -8.33 1.13 5.97
C LEU A 53 -7.32 1.66 4.93
N ILE A 54 -6.18 0.98 4.77
CA ILE A 54 -5.17 1.33 3.77
C ILE A 54 -5.72 1.18 2.35
N GLU A 55 -6.47 0.11 2.09
CA GLU A 55 -7.08 -0.10 0.78
C GLU A 55 -8.07 1.02 0.41
N GLU A 56 -8.95 1.41 1.33
CA GLU A 56 -10.05 2.35 1.04
C GLU A 56 -9.65 3.82 1.16
N TYR A 57 -8.69 4.18 2.03
CA TYR A 57 -8.35 5.58 2.34
C TYR A 57 -6.99 6.02 1.82
N PHE A 58 -5.99 5.14 1.88
CA PHE A 58 -4.60 5.50 1.54
C PHE A 58 -4.23 5.18 0.09
N CYS A 59 -5.21 5.25 -0.83
CA CYS A 59 -4.99 4.99 -2.27
C CYS A 59 -4.29 3.65 -2.53
N LYS A 60 -4.59 2.63 -1.71
CA LYS A 60 -3.94 1.31 -1.78
C LYS A 60 -2.41 1.36 -1.62
N SER A 61 -1.88 2.36 -0.93
CA SER A 61 -0.44 2.59 -0.83
C SER A 61 -0.04 3.00 0.58
N PHE A 62 1.11 2.50 1.02
CA PHE A 62 1.79 3.00 2.22
C PHE A 62 2.81 4.10 1.91
N HIS A 63 2.90 4.52 0.65
CA HIS A 63 3.83 5.57 0.24
C HIS A 63 3.24 6.96 0.48
N PHE A 64 3.99 7.76 1.24
CA PHE A 64 3.69 9.16 1.52
C PHE A 64 4.52 10.03 0.60
N VAL A 65 3.86 10.69 -0.35
CA VAL A 65 4.50 11.59 -1.31
C VAL A 65 3.72 12.91 -1.32
N PRO A 66 4.39 14.07 -1.24
CA PRO A 66 3.69 15.34 -1.37
C PRO A 66 3.04 15.44 -2.76
N PRO A 67 1.84 16.02 -2.88
CA PRO A 67 1.26 16.29 -4.18
C PRO A 67 2.20 17.21 -4.96
N LEU A 68 2.72 16.72 -6.08
CA LEU A 68 3.69 17.48 -6.88
C LEU A 68 3.01 18.73 -7.46
N PRO A 69 3.59 19.94 -7.28
CA PRO A 69 3.11 21.14 -7.93
C PRO A 69 3.17 20.95 -9.44
N SER A 70 2.14 21.40 -10.15
CA SER A 70 1.99 21.29 -11.61
C SER A 70 3.17 21.89 -12.41
N GLN A 71 4.02 22.69 -11.78
CA GLN A 71 5.15 23.40 -12.37
C GLN A 71 6.48 22.60 -12.37
N ASN A 72 6.63 21.62 -11.48
CA ASN A 72 7.86 20.79 -11.39
C ASN A 72 7.82 19.51 -12.23
N LYS A 73 6.79 19.34 -13.06
CA LYS A 73 6.69 18.20 -13.98
C LYS A 73 7.81 18.18 -15.03
N GLN A 74 8.64 19.22 -15.15
CA GLN A 74 9.62 19.36 -16.25
C GLN A 74 10.80 18.37 -16.21
N ASN A 75 11.17 17.81 -15.06
CA ASN A 75 12.42 17.05 -14.93
C ASN A 75 12.32 15.52 -15.09
N PHE A 76 11.13 14.95 -15.26
CA PHE A 76 10.95 13.51 -15.52
C PHE A 76 10.58 13.32 -17.00
N ASN A 77 11.55 12.96 -17.83
CA ASN A 77 11.45 13.01 -19.30
C ASN A 77 11.21 11.65 -19.98
N LEU A 78 11.00 10.53 -19.27
CA LEU A 78 10.74 9.23 -19.93
C LEU A 78 9.26 8.80 -19.98
N PHE A 79 8.41 9.18 -19.02
CA PHE A 79 7.03 8.62 -18.89
C PHE A 79 5.90 9.61 -19.20
N LYS A 80 6.24 10.72 -19.85
CA LYS A 80 5.45 11.95 -19.86
C LYS A 80 4.53 12.05 -21.08
N LYS A 81 3.53 11.18 -21.22
CA LYS A 81 2.47 11.38 -22.24
C LYS A 81 1.02 11.20 -21.78
N THR A 82 0.77 11.00 -20.49
CA THR A 82 -0.58 10.89 -19.92
C THR A 82 -0.49 11.33 -18.45
N THR A 83 -1.31 12.15 -17.80
CA THR A 83 -2.67 12.68 -18.03
C THR A 83 -3.00 13.66 -16.87
N SER A 84 -3.94 14.57 -17.13
CA SER A 84 -4.80 15.36 -16.21
C SER A 84 -4.22 16.47 -15.30
N ASN A 85 -4.90 17.63 -15.36
CA ASN A 85 -4.73 18.84 -14.56
C ASN A 85 -5.22 18.70 -13.10
N THR A 86 -5.14 17.51 -12.52
CA THR A 86 -5.64 17.24 -11.16
C THR A 86 -4.50 16.74 -10.28
N ASN A 87 -4.03 17.59 -9.36
CA ASN A 87 -3.06 17.23 -8.31
C ASN A 87 -3.72 16.27 -7.29
N SER A 88 -3.90 15.02 -7.68
CA SER A 88 -4.42 13.96 -6.82
C SER A 88 -3.28 13.17 -6.18
N LEU A 89 -3.41 12.83 -4.89
CA LEU A 89 -2.45 11.97 -4.17
C LEU A 89 -2.17 10.66 -4.92
N SER A 90 -3.20 10.05 -5.52
CA SER A 90 -3.08 8.84 -6.34
C SER A 90 -2.11 9.01 -7.52
N ASN A 91 -2.10 10.18 -8.15
CA ASN A 91 -1.23 10.46 -9.29
C ASN A 91 0.21 10.64 -8.82
N SER A 92 0.43 11.34 -7.70
CA SER A 92 1.78 11.51 -7.14
C SER A 92 2.37 10.19 -6.66
N ILE A 93 1.56 9.30 -6.08
CA ILE A 93 1.98 7.94 -5.71
C ILE A 93 2.37 7.15 -6.97
N LYS A 94 1.57 7.23 -8.03
CA LYS A 94 1.88 6.55 -9.30
C LYS A 94 3.16 7.10 -9.93
N GLU A 95 3.36 8.41 -9.95
CA GLU A 95 4.59 9.05 -10.44
C GLU A 95 5.82 8.59 -9.65
N LEU A 96 5.72 8.46 -8.32
CA LEU A 96 6.78 7.88 -7.49
C LEU A 96 7.07 6.42 -7.91
N HIS A 97 6.04 5.59 -8.11
CA HIS A 97 6.25 4.21 -8.54
C HIS A 97 6.96 4.13 -9.90
N LEU A 98 6.56 4.97 -10.86
CA LEU A 98 7.22 5.04 -12.17
C LEU A 98 8.70 5.44 -12.04
N LEU A 99 9.02 6.41 -11.18
CA LEU A 99 10.39 6.81 -10.91
C LEU A 99 11.22 5.66 -10.32
N ILE A 100 10.65 4.90 -9.38
CA ILE A 100 11.31 3.70 -8.83
C ILE A 100 11.63 2.72 -9.96
N GLY A 101 10.67 2.45 -10.85
CA GLY A 101 10.88 1.58 -12.00
C GLY A 101 11.98 2.07 -12.95
N GLU A 102 12.06 3.38 -13.18
CA GLU A 102 13.10 4.01 -13.99
C GLU A 102 14.49 3.88 -13.34
N CYS A 103 14.60 4.22 -12.05
CA CYS A 103 15.86 4.14 -11.31
C CYS A 103 16.41 2.71 -11.25
N LEU A 104 15.52 1.72 -11.16
CA LEU A 104 15.86 0.29 -11.17
C LEU A 104 16.00 -0.28 -12.59
N GLN A 105 15.76 0.53 -13.63
CA GLN A 105 15.82 0.14 -15.04
C GLN A 105 14.97 -1.09 -15.36
N LEU A 106 13.78 -1.19 -14.75
CA LEU A 106 12.92 -2.36 -14.86
C LEU A 106 12.49 -2.59 -16.30
N ASN A 107 12.68 -3.82 -16.76
CA ASN A 107 12.31 -4.28 -18.10
C ASN A 107 12.09 -5.80 -18.09
N ASN A 108 11.67 -6.36 -19.23
CA ASN A 108 11.36 -7.80 -19.38
C ASN A 108 12.53 -8.77 -19.14
N LYS A 109 13.76 -8.29 -18.96
CA LYS A 109 14.93 -9.10 -18.60
C LYS A 109 15.28 -9.01 -17.11
N THR A 110 14.59 -8.17 -16.35
CA THR A 110 14.89 -7.92 -14.93
C THR A 110 14.01 -8.75 -14.01
N LYS A 111 14.59 -9.19 -12.89
CA LYS A 111 13.87 -9.76 -11.75
C LYS A 111 13.95 -8.79 -10.58
N CYS A 112 12.82 -8.45 -9.99
CA CYS A 112 12.71 -7.47 -8.91
C CYS A 112 12.08 -8.11 -7.68
N LEU A 113 12.72 -7.94 -6.52
CA LEU A 113 12.16 -8.31 -5.22
C LEU A 113 11.64 -7.03 -4.55
N ASP A 114 10.35 -6.99 -4.26
CA ASP A 114 9.69 -5.90 -3.53
C ASP A 114 9.48 -6.32 -2.08
N ILE A 115 10.30 -5.76 -1.17
CA ILE A 115 10.28 -6.09 0.27
C ILE A 115 9.34 -5.12 0.97
N GLY A 116 8.31 -5.64 1.64
CA GLY A 116 7.22 -4.82 2.16
C GLY A 116 6.26 -4.40 1.06
N CYS A 117 5.95 -5.31 0.12
CA CYS A 117 5.16 -5.02 -1.08
C CYS A 117 3.71 -4.58 -0.80
N GLY A 118 3.26 -4.68 0.46
CA GLY A 118 1.89 -4.39 0.84
C GLY A 118 0.90 -5.25 0.04
N ILE A 119 -0.22 -4.65 -0.32
CA ILE A 119 -1.21 -5.22 -1.26
C ILE A 119 -0.76 -5.21 -2.75
N GLY A 120 0.51 -4.93 -3.04
CA GLY A 120 1.11 -5.08 -4.37
C GLY A 120 0.94 -3.91 -5.34
N ASN A 121 0.53 -2.72 -4.86
CA ASN A 121 0.22 -1.57 -5.73
C ASN A 121 1.45 -1.06 -6.52
N VAL A 122 2.67 -1.17 -5.97
CA VAL A 122 3.91 -0.82 -6.69
C VAL A 122 4.10 -1.75 -7.89
N ILE A 123 4.01 -3.06 -7.63
CA ILE A 123 4.11 -4.12 -8.65
C ILE A 123 3.03 -3.92 -9.72
N GLU A 124 1.78 -3.67 -9.32
CA GLU A 124 0.66 -3.42 -10.25
C GLU A 124 0.95 -2.22 -11.17
N ASN A 125 1.43 -1.11 -10.62
CA ASN A 125 1.75 0.09 -11.42
C ASN A 125 2.96 -0.10 -12.34
N LEU A 126 3.85 -1.05 -12.04
CA LEU A 126 5.07 -1.33 -12.80
C LEU A 126 4.97 -2.57 -13.69
N ALA A 127 3.84 -3.28 -13.68
CA ALA A 127 3.64 -4.50 -14.46
C ALA A 127 3.88 -4.31 -15.98
N PHE A 128 3.61 -3.11 -16.50
CA PHE A 128 3.81 -2.78 -17.92
C PHE A 128 5.29 -2.85 -18.37
N THR A 129 6.24 -2.80 -17.43
CA THR A 129 7.68 -2.95 -17.72
C THR A 129 8.05 -4.35 -18.20
N GLY A 130 7.18 -5.34 -17.92
CA GLY A 130 7.43 -6.76 -18.20
C GLY A 130 8.43 -7.43 -17.26
N ALA A 131 8.96 -6.71 -16.26
CA ALA A 131 9.85 -7.29 -15.28
C ALA A 131 9.16 -8.42 -14.49
N GLN A 132 9.94 -9.41 -14.05
CA GLN A 132 9.46 -10.47 -13.18
C GLN A 132 9.53 -9.99 -11.73
N PHE A 133 8.39 -9.92 -11.05
CA PHE A 133 8.31 -9.46 -9.66
C PHE A 133 8.12 -10.61 -8.67
N ILE A 134 8.74 -10.49 -7.51
CA ILE A 134 8.46 -11.28 -6.31
C ILE A 134 8.14 -10.27 -5.21
N GLY A 135 6.95 -10.37 -4.60
CA GLY A 135 6.57 -9.57 -3.45
C GLY A 135 6.80 -10.33 -2.15
N LEU A 136 7.31 -9.65 -1.13
CA LEU A 136 7.44 -10.16 0.23
C LEU A 136 6.67 -9.24 1.19
N THR A 137 5.74 -9.79 1.97
CA THR A 137 4.99 -9.06 3.00
C THR A 137 4.95 -9.84 4.30
N ILE A 138 4.84 -9.11 5.41
CA ILE A 138 4.62 -9.63 6.76
C ILE A 138 3.14 -9.80 7.10
N SER A 139 2.23 -9.32 6.24
CA SER A 139 0.79 -9.42 6.42
C SER A 139 0.20 -10.58 5.62
N PRO A 140 -0.31 -11.63 6.27
CA PRO A 140 -0.95 -12.76 5.57
C PRO A 140 -2.12 -12.33 4.68
N ASN A 141 -2.88 -11.31 5.11
CA ASN A 141 -4.03 -10.77 4.38
C ASN A 141 -3.63 -10.05 3.07
N GLU A 142 -2.39 -9.59 2.99
CA GLU A 142 -1.86 -8.97 1.78
C GLU A 142 -1.31 -10.01 0.80
N ALA A 143 -0.80 -11.14 1.33
CA ALA A 143 -0.29 -12.26 0.53
C ALA A 143 -1.42 -13.08 -0.11
N PHE A 144 -2.53 -13.28 0.62
CA PHE A 144 -3.68 -14.05 0.16
C PHE A 144 -4.92 -13.16 0.15
N LYS A 145 -5.32 -12.66 -1.02
CA LYS A 145 -6.65 -12.06 -1.18
C LYS A 145 -7.70 -13.16 -1.02
N ASN A 146 -8.40 -13.17 0.11
CA ASN A 146 -9.65 -13.92 0.22
C ASN A 146 -10.63 -13.31 -0.78
N ASN A 147 -10.96 -14.07 -1.84
CA ASN A 147 -12.00 -13.71 -2.81
C ASN A 147 -13.38 -13.81 -2.17
#